data_AF-A0A3S4IPA9-F1
#
_entry.id   AF-A0A3S4IPA9-F1
#
_cell.length_a   1.000
_cell.length_b   1.000
_cell.length_c   1.000
_cell.angle_alpha   90.00
_cell.angle_beta   90.00
_cell.angle_gamma   90.00
#
_symmetry.space_group_name_H-M   'P 1'
#
loop_
_entity.id
_entity.type
_entity.pdbx_description
1 polymer ?
#
loop_
_entity_poly.entity_id
_entity_poly.type
_entity_poly.pdbx_seq_one_letter_code
_entity_poly.pdbx_strand_id
1 'polypeptide(L)'
;MRWYHPKQGVLNPDQFLPLAEKTGLIVTIGSWVIDEACRQLREWHLQGYDLWSVAVNLSALQFEQPGLVDTITRSLARHSIRPDLLILEITENHGDEQARAKRRYTHQINGNGG
;
A
#
# COMPACT_ATOMS: atom_id res chain seq x y z
N MET A 1 -3.69 -3.21 8.73
CA MET A 1 -4.05 -2.02 9.53
C MET A 1 -5.13 -2.39 10.53
N ARG A 2 -5.15 -1.76 11.72
CA ARG A 2 -6.23 -1.84 12.70
C ARG A 2 -6.47 -0.42 13.21
N TRP A 3 -7.71 0.02 13.30
CA TRP A 3 -8.02 1.36 13.77
C TRP A 3 -8.40 1.33 15.26
N TYR A 4 -7.62 1.99 16.10
CA TYR A 4 -7.94 2.18 17.50
C TYR A 4 -8.90 3.35 17.66
N HIS A 5 -10.21 3.07 17.67
CA HIS A 5 -11.25 4.07 17.82
C HIS A 5 -11.49 4.39 19.30
N PRO A 6 -11.54 5.68 19.71
CA PRO A 6 -11.58 6.08 21.11
C PRO A 6 -12.80 5.56 21.90
N LYS A 7 -13.91 5.24 21.22
CA LYS A 7 -15.13 4.71 21.86
C LYS A 7 -15.46 3.26 21.51
N GLN A 8 -14.97 2.77 20.38
CA GLN A 8 -15.38 1.45 19.83
C GLN A 8 -14.26 0.41 19.97
N GLY A 9 -13.11 0.78 20.53
CA GLY A 9 -11.97 -0.10 20.64
C GLY A 9 -11.30 -0.35 19.29
N VAL A 10 -10.76 -1.54 19.10
CA VAL A 10 -10.03 -1.91 17.89
C VAL A 10 -11.02 -2.29 16.79
N LEU A 11 -11.03 -1.50 15.72
CA LEU A 11 -11.78 -1.78 14.51
C LEU A 11 -10.92 -2.49 13.47
N ASN A 12 -11.46 -3.58 12.92
CA ASN A 12 -10.88 -4.31 11.80
C ASN A 12 -11.12 -3.56 10.48
N PRO A 13 -10.27 -3.74 9.46
CA PRO A 13 -10.44 -3.14 8.14
C PRO A 13 -11.85 -3.25 7.58
N ASP A 14 -12.47 -4.43 7.64
CA ASP A 14 -13.80 -4.69 7.08
C ASP A 14 -14.89 -3.78 7.66
N GLN A 15 -14.67 -3.21 8.84
CA GLN A 15 -15.64 -2.34 9.52
C GLN A 15 -15.58 -0.89 9.03
N PHE A 16 -14.46 -0.43 8.46
CA PHE A 16 -14.29 0.96 8.02
C PHE A 16 -13.92 1.12 6.55
N LEU A 17 -13.34 0.10 5.91
CA LEU A 17 -12.95 0.14 4.49
C LEU A 17 -14.13 0.47 3.56
N PRO A 18 -15.34 -0.11 3.71
CA PRO A 18 -16.46 0.24 2.85
C PRO A 18 -16.84 1.73 2.91
N LEU A 19 -16.71 2.35 4.08
CA LEU A 19 -16.96 3.78 4.25
C LEU A 19 -15.81 4.61 3.66
N ALA A 20 -14.57 4.18 3.87
CA ALA A 20 -13.40 4.83 3.31
C ALA A 20 -13.42 4.84 1.77
N GLU A 21 -13.90 3.77 1.14
CA GLU A 21 -14.08 3.70 -0.31
C GLU A 21 -15.17 4.65 -0.80
N LYS A 22 -16.37 4.58 -0.20
CA LYS A 22 -17.50 5.45 -0.56
C LYS A 22 -17.20 6.95 -0.42
N THR A 23 -16.32 7.31 0.52
CA THR A 23 -15.94 8.70 0.79
C THR A 23 -14.66 9.13 0.06
N GLY A 24 -13.98 8.21 -0.64
CA GLY A 24 -12.68 8.46 -1.24
C GLY A 24 -11.51 8.55 -0.25
N LEU A 25 -11.75 8.49 1.06
CA LEU A 25 -10.71 8.46 2.10
C LEU A 25 -9.71 7.30 1.93
N ILE A 26 -10.13 6.22 1.25
CA ILE A 26 -9.25 5.09 0.95
C ILE A 26 -8.00 5.50 0.15
N VAL A 27 -8.08 6.56 -0.68
CA VAL A 27 -6.93 7.09 -1.43
C VAL A 27 -5.91 7.74 -0.50
N THR A 28 -6.38 8.58 0.42
CA THR A 28 -5.53 9.25 1.42
C THR A 28 -4.92 8.23 2.38
N ILE A 29 -5.73 7.31 2.90
CA ILE A 29 -5.27 6.22 3.77
C ILE A 29 -4.23 5.37 3.05
N GLY A 30 -4.49 5.02 1.79
CA GLY A 30 -3.59 4.27 0.94
C GLY A 30 -2.21 4.92 0.78
N SER A 31 -2.21 6.22 0.51
CA SER A 31 -0.98 7.00 0.36
C SER A 31 -0.15 6.99 1.64
N TRP A 32 -0.80 7.12 2.80
CA TRP A 32 -0.14 7.00 4.10
C TRP A 32 0.39 5.58 4.36
N VAL A 33 -0.39 4.54 4.04
CA VAL A 33 0.05 3.14 4.21
C VAL A 33 1.28 2.82 3.35
N ILE A 34 1.36 3.33 2.13
CA ILE A 34 2.53 3.15 1.25
C ILE A 34 3.78 3.81 1.86
N ASP A 35 3.64 5.04 2.37
CA ASP A 35 4.73 5.77 3.04
C ASP A 35 5.21 5.05 4.29
N GLU A 36 4.29 4.60 5.13
CA GLU A 36 4.60 3.87 6.36
C GLU A 36 5.23 2.51 6.08
N ALA A 37 4.78 1.80 5.04
CA ALA A 37 5.40 0.54 4.62
C ALA A 37 6.86 0.74 4.18
N CYS A 38 7.14 1.80 3.41
CA CYS A 38 8.51 2.14 2.98
C CYS A 38 9.38 2.54 4.17
N ARG A 39 8.85 3.38 5.07
CA ARG A 39 9.52 3.80 6.31
C ARG A 39 9.89 2.60 7.17
N GLN A 40 8.93 1.72 7.44
CA GLN A 40 9.14 0.53 8.28
C GLN A 40 10.13 -0.46 7.63
N LEU A 41 10.04 -0.63 6.31
CA LEU A 41 10.98 -1.49 5.58
C LEU A 41 12.42 -0.96 5.70
N ARG A 42 12.60 0.37 5.64
CA ARG A 42 13.91 0.99 5.81
C ARG A 42 14.48 0.71 7.19
N GLU A 43 13.66 0.80 8.23
CA GLU A 43 14.09 0.46 9.59
C GLU A 43 14.57 -0.99 9.71
N TRP A 44 13.87 -1.94 9.08
CA TRP A 44 14.30 -3.34 9.08
C TRP A 44 15.60 -3.55 8.30
N HIS A 45 15.79 -2.88 7.17
CA HIS A 45 17.07 -2.93 6.43
C HIS A 45 18.22 -2.40 7.30
N LEU A 46 18.02 -1.28 8.00
CA LEU A 46 19.02 -0.75 8.93
C LEU A 46 19.36 -1.71 10.10
N GLN A 47 18.49 -2.68 10.39
CA GLN A 47 18.71 -3.73 11.39
C GLN A 47 19.38 -4.99 10.79
N GLY A 48 19.70 -5.00 9.49
CA GLY A 48 20.38 -6.09 8.79
C GLY A 48 19.45 -7.01 7.99
N TYR A 49 18.17 -6.65 7.83
CA TYR A 49 17.20 -7.45 7.07
C TYR A 49 17.08 -7.00 5.59
N ASP A 50 18.20 -6.74 4.92
CA ASP A 50 18.27 -6.05 3.61
C ASP A 50 17.49 -6.71 2.45
N LEU A 51 17.11 -7.99 2.61
CA LEU A 51 16.36 -8.75 1.59
C LEU A 51 14.85 -8.85 1.89
N TRP A 52 14.38 -8.28 2.99
CA TRP A 52 12.95 -8.31 3.30
C TRP A 52 12.18 -7.43 2.32
N SER A 53 10.93 -7.84 2.08
CA SER A 53 9.97 -7.10 1.26
C SER A 53 8.66 -6.94 2.01
N VAL A 54 7.89 -5.92 1.65
CA VAL A 54 6.57 -5.64 2.23
C VAL A 54 5.52 -5.67 1.14
N ALA A 55 4.40 -6.35 1.39
CA ALA A 55 3.23 -6.30 0.54
C ALA A 55 2.20 -5.30 1.08
N VAL A 56 1.76 -4.36 0.25
CA VAL A 56 0.68 -3.42 0.53
C VAL A 56 -0.52 -3.78 -0.33
N ASN A 57 -1.68 -3.91 0.31
CA ASN A 57 -2.94 -4.14 -0.39
C ASN A 57 -3.52 -2.80 -0.87
N LEU A 58 -3.95 -2.76 -2.12
CA LEU A 58 -4.60 -1.63 -2.77
C LEU A 58 -6.02 -2.04 -3.19
N SER A 59 -6.98 -1.14 -2.97
CA SER A 59 -8.30 -1.27 -3.59
C SER A 59 -8.24 -0.90 -5.07
N ALA A 60 -9.22 -1.35 -5.84
CA ALA A 60 -9.37 -0.98 -7.26
C ALA A 60 -9.43 0.55 -7.45
N LEU A 61 -10.16 1.25 -6.56
CA LEU A 61 -10.27 2.71 -6.62
C LEU A 61 -8.92 3.42 -6.47
N GLN A 62 -8.03 2.90 -5.62
CA GLN A 62 -6.68 3.44 -5.47
C GLN A 62 -5.83 3.15 -6.70
N PHE A 63 -5.96 1.95 -7.27
CA PHE A 63 -5.20 1.52 -8.45
C PHE A 63 -5.49 2.41 -9.67
N GLU A 64 -6.73 2.85 -9.82
CA GLU A 64 -7.16 3.73 -10.92
C GLU A 64 -6.77 5.20 -10.72
N GLN A 65 -6.21 5.59 -9.55
CA GLN A 65 -5.81 6.97 -9.31
C GLN A 65 -4.60 7.37 -10.16
N PRO A 66 -4.68 8.44 -10.97
CA PRO A 66 -3.55 8.91 -11.78
C PRO A 66 -2.29 9.24 -10.96
N GLY A 67 -2.45 9.65 -9.69
CA GLY A 67 -1.35 10.00 -8.80
C GLY A 67 -0.69 8.83 -8.06
N LEU A 68 -1.14 7.59 -8.27
CA LEU A 68 -0.63 6.43 -7.52
C LEU A 68 0.87 6.19 -7.77
N VAL A 69 1.28 6.17 -9.05
CA VAL A 69 2.70 5.91 -9.43
C VAL A 69 3.64 6.95 -8.82
N ASP A 70 3.24 8.21 -8.86
CA ASP A 70 3.97 9.33 -8.28
C ASP A 70 4.05 9.24 -6.74
N THR A 71 2.97 8.79 -6.10
CA THR A 71 2.95 8.51 -4.65
C THR A 71 3.93 7.40 -4.27
N ILE A 72 3.94 6.29 -5.01
CA ILE A 72 4.86 5.17 -4.80
C ILE A 72 6.30 5.62 -5.01
N THR A 73 6.59 6.28 -6.13
CA THR A 73 7.94 6.75 -6.49
C THR A 73 8.51 7.68 -5.42
N ARG A 74 7.72 8.66 -4.96
CA ARG A 74 8.15 9.57 -3.89
C ARG A 74 8.42 8.84 -2.57
N SER A 75 7.57 7.89 -2.21
CA SER A 75 7.71 7.13 -0.98
C SER A 75 8.98 6.26 -0.98
N LEU A 76 9.21 5.52 -2.07
CA LEU A 76 10.41 4.72 -2.27
C LEU A 76 11.68 5.58 -2.19
N ALA A 77 11.68 6.72 -2.88
CA ALA A 77 12.82 7.65 -2.88
C ALA A 77 13.07 8.24 -1.48
N ARG A 78 12.02 8.71 -0.80
CA ARG A 78 12.10 9.31 0.54
C ARG A 78 12.77 8.38 1.55
N HIS A 79 12.45 7.09 1.50
CA HIS A 79 12.95 6.09 2.45
C HIS A 79 14.11 5.26 1.91
N SER A 80 14.63 5.58 0.72
CA SER A 80 15.73 4.86 0.07
C SER A 80 15.46 3.36 -0.08
N ILE A 81 14.24 3.03 -0.52
CA ILE A 81 13.80 1.64 -0.75
C ILE A 81 13.89 1.31 -2.22
N ARG A 82 14.45 0.14 -2.52
CA ARG A 82 14.44 -0.40 -3.88
C ARG A 82 13.01 -0.76 -4.32
N PRO A 83 12.59 -0.38 -5.54
CA PRO A 83 11.31 -0.75 -6.13
C PRO A 83 10.84 -2.20 -5.95
N ASP A 84 11.75 -3.17 -6.09
CA ASP A 84 11.43 -4.59 -6.07
C ASP A 84 11.10 -5.15 -4.67
N LEU A 85 11.34 -4.36 -3.62
CA LEU A 85 11.10 -4.74 -2.23
C LEU A 85 9.75 -4.24 -1.69
N LEU A 86 9.05 -3.38 -2.43
CA LEU A 86 7.66 -3.01 -2.17
C LEU A 86 6.74 -3.74 -3.17
N ILE A 87 5.95 -4.67 -2.66
CA ILE A 87 4.98 -5.43 -3.46
C ILE A 87 3.61 -4.77 -3.31
N LEU A 88 2.95 -4.50 -4.42
CA LEU A 88 1.57 -4.03 -4.42
C LEU A 88 0.66 -5.21 -4.78
N GLU A 89 -0.35 -5.46 -3.96
CA GLU A 89 -1.38 -6.47 -4.20
C GLU A 89 -2.71 -5.76 -4.43
N ILE A 90 -3.37 -6.04 -5.54
CA ILE A 90 -4.70 -5.50 -5.83
C ILE A 90 -5.69 -6.62 -5.53
N THR A 91 -6.72 -6.31 -4.75
CA THR A 91 -7.85 -7.24 -4.58
C THR A 91 -9.01 -6.71 -5.41
N GLU A 92 -9.42 -7.46 -6.42
CA GLU A 92 -10.65 -7.18 -7.17
C GLU A 92 -11.84 -7.51 -6.26
N ASN A 93 -12.65 -6.52 -5.91
CA ASN A 93 -13.81 -6.72 -5.04
C ASN A 93 -14.98 -7.31 -5.83
N HIS A 94 -14.85 -8.60 -6.21
CA HIS A 94 -16.00 -9.41 -6.59
C HIS A 94 -16.40 -10.21 -5.35
N GLY A 95 -17.66 -10.12 -4.96
CA GLY A 95 -18.21 -10.61 -3.69
C GLY A 95 -18.22 -12.13 -3.49
N ASP A 96 -17.23 -12.85 -4.02
CA ASP A 96 -17.04 -14.28 -3.82
C ASP A 96 -15.68 -14.55 -3.19
N GLU A 97 -15.67 -15.47 -2.23
CA GLU A 97 -14.63 -15.75 -1.23
C GLU A 97 -13.23 -16.13 -1.79
N GLN A 98 -12.98 -16.09 -3.11
CA GLN A 98 -11.73 -16.62 -3.70
C GLN A 98 -11.04 -15.81 -4.81
N ALA A 99 -11.35 -14.54 -5.06
CA ALA A 99 -10.62 -13.76 -6.08
C ALA A 99 -9.37 -13.02 -5.52
N ARG A 100 -8.37 -13.74 -4.99
CA ARG A 100 -7.05 -13.15 -4.68
C ARG A 100 -6.13 -13.17 -5.90
N ALA A 101 -6.39 -12.31 -6.87
CA ALA A 101 -5.47 -12.12 -8.00
C ALA A 101 -4.22 -11.34 -7.54
N LYS A 102 -3.14 -12.05 -7.16
CA LYS A 102 -1.84 -11.42 -6.87
C LYS A 102 -1.18 -10.95 -8.17
N ARG A 103 -1.21 -9.65 -8.45
CA ARG A 103 -0.44 -9.03 -9.54
C ARG A 103 0.71 -8.22 -8.97
N ARG A 104 1.95 -8.68 -9.15
CA ARG A 104 3.17 -7.91 -8.80
C ARG A 104 3.39 -6.81 -9.83
N TYR A 105 3.29 -5.56 -9.42
CA TYR A 105 3.65 -4.40 -10.24
C TYR A 105 5.10 -4.00 -9.98
N THR A 106 6.01 -4.42 -10.85
CA THR A 106 7.44 -4.05 -10.80
C THR A 106 7.89 -3.20 -12.00
N HIS A 107 7.02 -2.96 -12.99
CA HIS A 107 7.49 -2.58 -14.33
C HIS A 107 7.46 -1.08 -14.69
N GLN A 108 7.01 -0.17 -13.82
CA GLN A 108 6.83 1.25 -14.21
C GLN A 108 7.72 2.25 -13.46
N ILE A 109 8.54 1.79 -12.52
CA ILE A 109 9.42 2.65 -11.70
C ILE A 109 10.90 2.64 -12.14
N ASN A 110 11.24 1.88 -13.18
CA ASN A 110 12.60 1.83 -13.76
C ASN A 110 12.82 2.85 -14.90
N GLY A 111 11.92 3.81 -15.09
CA GLY A 111 11.93 4.73 -16.24
C GLY A 111 11.86 6.20 -15.85
N ASN A 112 12.83 6.69 -15.08
CA ASN A 112 13.24 8.10 -15.08
C ASN A 112 14.53 8.27 -14.26
N GLY A 113 15.66 7.92 -14.88
CA GLY A 113 16.99 8.31 -14.46
C GLY A 113 17.76 8.65 -15.73
N GLY A 114 17.62 9.90 -16.17
CA GLY A 114 18.55 10.51 -17.12
C GLY A 114 19.85 10.91 -16.41
#